data_AF-A0A9P6A2P0-F1
#
_entry.id   AF-A0A9P6A2P0-F1
#
_cell.length_a   1.000
_cell.length_b   1.000
_cell.length_c   1.000
_cell.angle_alpha   90.00
_cell.angle_beta   90.00
_cell.angle_gamma   90.00
#
_symmetry.space_group_name_H-M   'P 1'
#
loop_
_entity.id
_entity.type
_entity.pdbx_description
1 polymer ?
#
loop_
_entity_poly.entity_id
_entity_poly.type
_entity_poly.pdbx_seq_one_letter_code
_entity_poly.pdbx_strand_id
1 'polypeptide(L)'
;MAHDSLHHQQTLLKRPASPSFEGMEESSRKRQKEHVPDEVPGQEPSANVVDQEPVIDGGALVNGLAEELQCGCCAALVYRPVIVSPCQHFFCGSCCVQWIRNGGTNCPSCRGVSNIVTPFRALQPILDTLLLAAPHMSRTERERAQADELYKGGSSMRLPSPRSASPEPNINQSTEYARPCPHCSPDNAFGWSCPIPVSDPNTDVEHAWPVEDGLPPGHQHCGNCENLTAVQAPSTTKCDFCQVYFCGIEVQGRCVAAPLSTQSPHGMSDVGDLIQSADVYDCFDGNTVEVEIMLDYLTAQGITPRHIYREIVTHLQSQPGGFRPLIDLELFVDNHNVSPGVDPDPNAPRNRICRLCASEILLWGLRDWWVRERQKGFLEEDVMARKDCAEGQACPRQKDLDNHMIAPRPTDAANVSEAPPTNETDEASAQPPANILTPLPPISGLLQHL
;
A
#
# COMPACT_ATOMS: atom_id res chain seq x y z
N MET A 1 39.48 -38.72 -5.19
CA MET A 1 39.52 -37.80 -6.35
C MET A 1 38.42 -36.78 -6.12
N ALA A 2 38.82 -35.55 -5.82
CA ALA A 2 37.94 -34.43 -5.51
C ALA A 2 37.24 -33.95 -6.79
N HIS A 3 35.99 -33.50 -6.67
CA HIS A 3 35.35 -32.70 -7.71
C HIS A 3 34.75 -31.44 -7.09
N ASP A 4 35.30 -30.32 -7.57
CA ASP A 4 35.13 -28.95 -7.14
C ASP A 4 33.71 -28.41 -7.33
N SER A 5 33.27 -27.66 -6.33
CA SER A 5 32.15 -26.73 -6.42
C SER A 5 32.64 -25.38 -6.94
N LEU A 6 32.12 -24.94 -8.09
CA LEU A 6 32.37 -23.61 -8.65
C LEU A 6 31.50 -22.58 -7.91
N HIS A 7 32.12 -21.86 -6.96
CA HIS A 7 31.55 -20.64 -6.39
C HIS A 7 31.68 -19.49 -7.38
N HIS A 8 30.55 -19.00 -7.90
CA HIS A 8 30.48 -17.75 -8.65
C HIS A 8 30.49 -16.57 -7.65
N GLN A 9 31.66 -15.97 -7.42
CA GLN A 9 31.78 -14.72 -6.65
C GLN A 9 31.24 -13.55 -7.47
N GLN A 10 30.07 -13.04 -7.10
CA GLN A 10 29.60 -11.73 -7.55
C GLN A 10 30.37 -10.63 -6.80
N THR A 11 31.10 -9.82 -7.56
CA THR A 11 31.87 -8.68 -7.06
C THR A 11 30.94 -7.59 -6.54
N LEU A 12 30.87 -7.44 -5.21
CA LEU A 12 30.29 -6.28 -4.54
C LEU A 12 31.22 -5.07 -4.73
N LEU A 13 30.78 -4.04 -5.45
CA LEU A 13 31.42 -2.73 -5.48
C LEU A 13 31.17 -2.02 -4.12
N LYS A 14 31.89 -2.42 -3.07
CA LYS A 14 31.96 -1.69 -1.81
C LYS A 14 33.11 -0.69 -1.88
N ARG A 15 32.82 0.60 -1.63
CA ARG A 15 33.83 1.65 -1.44
C ARG A 15 34.71 1.28 -0.22
N PRO A 16 36.04 1.33 -0.31
CA PRO A 16 36.90 1.27 0.88
C PRO A 16 36.75 2.56 1.70
N ALA A 17 36.86 2.44 3.02
CA ALA A 17 36.86 3.59 3.93
C ALA A 17 38.16 4.40 3.80
N SER A 18 38.07 5.72 3.96
CA SER A 18 39.20 6.66 3.91
C SER A 18 40.19 6.38 5.06
N PRO A 19 41.51 6.49 4.84
CA PRO A 19 42.54 6.08 5.82
C PRO A 19 42.79 7.08 6.97
N SER A 20 41.93 8.07 7.19
CA SER A 20 42.27 9.23 8.05
C SER A 20 41.97 9.08 9.55
N PHE A 21 41.76 7.86 10.08
CA PHE A 21 41.39 7.71 11.51
C PHE A 21 41.96 6.47 12.23
N GLU A 22 43.17 6.04 11.89
CA GLU A 22 43.92 5.09 12.73
C GLU A 22 45.10 5.82 13.38
N GLY A 23 44.90 6.33 14.60
CA GLY A 23 46.03 6.74 15.42
C GLY A 23 45.79 7.91 16.38
N MET A 24 44.78 7.84 17.26
CA MET A 24 44.84 8.59 18.52
C MET A 24 43.79 8.06 19.51
N GLU A 25 44.28 7.42 20.58
CA GLU A 25 43.75 7.28 21.96
C GLU A 25 44.42 6.02 22.58
N GLU A 26 44.88 5.96 23.83
CA GLU A 26 44.46 6.67 25.04
C GLU A 26 45.55 6.48 26.12
N SER A 27 45.89 7.51 26.90
CA SER A 27 46.20 7.33 28.33
C SER A 27 46.24 8.61 29.16
N SER A 28 45.20 8.75 29.98
CA SER A 28 45.28 8.92 31.44
C SER A 28 45.85 10.21 32.05
N ARG A 29 44.92 11.11 32.39
CA ARG A 29 44.71 11.81 33.68
C ARG A 29 45.91 11.92 34.67
N LYS A 30 46.33 13.17 34.99
CA LYS A 30 46.60 13.63 36.39
C LYS A 30 46.93 15.13 36.53
N ARG A 31 46.05 15.83 37.28
CA ARG A 31 46.27 16.77 38.39
C ARG A 31 47.21 18.01 38.23
N GLN A 32 46.60 19.17 38.44
CA GLN A 32 47.20 20.50 38.65
C GLN A 32 48.18 20.56 39.84
N LYS A 33 49.29 21.30 39.66
CA LYS A 33 49.98 22.05 40.73
C LYS A 33 50.90 23.13 40.12
N GLU A 34 50.65 24.40 40.45
CA GLU A 34 51.55 25.54 40.20
C GLU A 34 52.75 25.53 41.16
N HIS A 35 53.93 25.91 40.66
CA HIS A 35 54.99 26.58 41.42
C HIS A 35 56.01 27.27 40.46
N VAL A 36 56.38 28.50 40.79
CA VAL A 36 57.40 29.42 40.19
C VAL A 36 58.21 29.98 41.39
N PRO A 37 59.42 30.60 41.32
CA PRO A 37 60.50 30.74 40.29
C PRO A 37 61.92 30.31 40.80
N ASP A 38 62.96 30.31 39.95
CA ASP A 38 64.17 31.19 40.10
C ASP A 38 65.33 30.93 39.08
N GLU A 39 65.87 32.07 38.62
CA GLU A 39 67.24 32.45 38.16
C GLU A 39 68.06 31.72 37.03
N VAL A 40 68.21 32.52 35.96
CA VAL A 40 69.18 32.76 34.83
C VAL A 40 70.71 32.54 35.15
N PRO A 41 71.72 32.50 34.20
CA PRO A 41 71.76 32.47 32.71
C PRO A 41 72.64 31.37 32.07
N GLY A 42 72.42 31.12 30.77
CA GLY A 42 73.54 31.07 29.81
C GLY A 42 73.52 29.94 28.78
N GLN A 43 72.98 30.23 27.59
CA GLN A 43 73.58 30.01 26.26
C GLN A 43 72.49 29.86 25.19
N GLU A 44 72.37 30.90 24.36
CA GLU A 44 71.91 30.80 22.97
C GLU A 44 72.93 29.94 22.19
N PRO A 45 72.50 29.09 21.23
CA PRO A 45 72.00 29.64 19.98
C PRO A 45 70.76 28.95 19.38
N SER A 46 69.84 29.79 18.89
CA SER A 46 69.17 29.66 17.58
C SER A 46 68.88 28.25 17.06
N ALA A 47 67.64 27.82 17.22
CA ALA A 47 66.94 27.06 16.18
C ALA A 47 65.50 27.60 16.09
N ASN A 48 65.23 28.36 15.03
CA ASN A 48 63.88 28.74 14.64
C ASN A 48 63.07 27.45 14.39
N VAL A 49 62.27 27.04 15.37
CA VAL A 49 61.12 26.16 15.12
C VAL A 49 60.07 27.09 14.53
N VAL A 50 60.07 27.18 13.20
CA VAL A 50 58.97 27.78 12.47
C VAL A 50 57.81 26.81 12.65
N ASP A 51 56.80 27.22 13.42
CA ASP A 51 55.46 26.66 13.37
C ASP A 51 54.99 26.77 11.90
N GLN A 52 55.21 25.72 11.12
CA GLN A 52 54.62 25.60 9.80
C GLN A 52 53.16 25.28 10.01
N GLU A 53 52.31 26.30 9.90
CA GLU A 53 50.88 26.08 9.69
C GLU A 53 50.72 25.11 8.52
N PRO A 54 49.88 24.07 8.64
CA PRO A 54 49.66 23.13 7.56
C PRO A 54 49.12 23.88 6.34
N VAL A 55 49.95 24.00 5.30
CA VAL A 55 49.54 24.61 4.03
C VAL A 55 48.54 23.66 3.38
N ILE A 56 47.25 23.99 3.45
CA ILE A 56 46.20 23.24 2.78
C ILE A 56 46.32 23.49 1.28
N ASP A 57 46.65 22.46 0.51
CA ASP A 57 46.58 22.52 -0.94
C ASP A 57 45.10 22.59 -1.38
N GLY A 58 44.67 23.79 -1.77
CA GLY A 58 43.31 24.04 -2.22
C GLY A 58 42.90 23.21 -3.43
N GLY A 59 43.84 22.84 -4.31
CA GLY A 59 43.57 21.99 -5.47
C GLY A 59 43.25 20.55 -5.06
N ALA A 60 44.06 20.00 -4.15
CA ALA A 60 43.83 18.67 -3.59
C ALA A 60 42.48 18.60 -2.82
N LEU A 61 42.15 19.65 -2.05
CA LEU A 61 40.88 19.74 -1.32
C LEU A 61 39.67 19.75 -2.26
N VAL A 62 39.71 20.56 -3.33
CA VAL A 62 38.65 20.63 -4.33
C VAL A 62 38.42 19.28 -4.99
N ASN A 63 39.49 18.58 -5.36
CA ASN A 63 39.39 17.26 -5.99
C ASN A 63 38.80 16.22 -5.03
N GLY A 64 39.26 16.19 -3.78
CA GLY A 64 38.72 15.28 -2.76
C GLY A 64 37.24 15.55 -2.48
N LEU A 65 36.83 16.82 -2.38
CA LEU A 65 35.43 17.16 -2.19
C LEU A 65 34.57 16.79 -3.41
N ALA A 66 35.07 17.00 -4.62
CA ALA A 66 34.36 16.62 -5.85
C ALA A 66 34.14 15.11 -5.95
N GLU A 67 35.10 14.29 -5.49
CA GLU A 67 34.99 12.83 -5.42
C GLU A 67 33.92 12.38 -4.42
N GLU A 68 33.91 12.97 -3.22
CA GLU A 68 32.91 12.66 -2.19
C GLU A 68 31.49 13.06 -2.61
N LEU A 69 31.35 14.09 -3.45
CA LEU A 69 30.06 14.61 -3.93
C LEU A 69 29.57 13.98 -5.24
N GLN A 70 30.15 12.84 -5.67
CA GLN A 70 29.67 12.13 -6.85
C GLN A 70 28.35 11.40 -6.59
N CYS A 71 27.44 11.49 -7.55
CA CYS A 71 26.20 10.73 -7.55
C CYS A 71 26.47 9.24 -7.74
N GLY A 72 25.97 8.39 -6.84
CA GLY A 72 26.14 6.93 -6.92
C GLY A 72 25.50 6.25 -8.15
N CYS A 73 24.63 6.95 -8.90
CA CYS A 73 24.01 6.42 -10.11
C CYS A 73 24.80 6.74 -11.39
N CYS A 74 25.25 8.00 -11.55
CA CYS A 74 25.88 8.46 -12.79
C CYS A 74 27.39 8.73 -12.66
N ALA A 75 27.96 8.56 -11.46
CA ALA A 75 29.37 8.77 -11.15
C ALA A 75 29.93 10.17 -11.49
N ALA A 76 29.05 11.15 -11.69
CA ALA A 76 29.39 12.55 -11.92
C ALA A 76 29.01 13.38 -10.69
N LEU A 77 29.63 14.56 -10.54
CA LEU A 77 29.30 15.52 -9.48
C LEU A 77 27.78 15.71 -9.38
N VAL A 78 27.20 15.51 -8.20
CA VAL A 78 25.75 15.47 -8.02
C VAL A 78 25.10 16.80 -8.41
N TYR A 79 23.92 16.72 -9.03
CA TYR A 79 23.16 17.89 -9.49
C TYR A 79 21.71 17.79 -9.01
N ARG A 80 21.21 18.87 -8.36
CA ARG A 80 19.95 18.89 -7.61
C ARG A 80 19.84 17.68 -6.67
N PRO A 81 20.69 17.63 -5.63
CA PRO A 81 20.84 16.45 -4.81
C PRO A 81 19.55 16.10 -4.08
N VAL A 82 19.25 14.81 -4.03
CA VAL A 82 18.18 14.23 -3.23
C VAL A 82 18.78 13.19 -2.29
N ILE A 83 18.14 12.96 -1.15
CA ILE A 83 18.53 11.98 -0.14
C ILE A 83 17.43 10.91 -0.01
N VAL A 84 17.85 9.66 0.10
CA VAL A 84 16.96 8.50 0.23
C VAL A 84 16.82 8.12 1.70
N SER A 85 15.60 8.01 2.20
CA SER A 85 15.32 7.61 3.59
C SER A 85 14.91 6.12 3.66
N PRO A 86 15.34 5.38 4.70
CA PRO A 86 16.13 5.79 5.86
C PRO A 86 17.65 5.68 5.69
N CYS A 87 18.14 5.15 4.56
CA CYS A 87 19.57 4.82 4.40
C CYS A 87 20.51 6.03 4.19
N GLN A 88 19.95 7.21 3.95
CA GLN A 88 20.65 8.50 3.78
C GLN A 88 21.67 8.58 2.62
N HIS A 89 21.63 7.65 1.66
CA HIS A 89 22.38 7.80 0.41
C HIS A 89 21.80 8.93 -0.44
N PHE A 90 22.66 9.67 -1.13
CA PHE A 90 22.26 10.79 -1.97
C PHE A 90 22.61 10.59 -3.45
N PHE A 91 21.82 11.21 -4.32
CA PHE A 91 21.93 11.10 -5.77
C PHE A 91 21.44 12.38 -6.45
N CYS A 92 21.60 12.47 -7.77
CA CYS A 92 20.88 13.49 -8.54
C CYS A 92 19.38 13.17 -8.51
N GLY A 93 18.53 14.19 -8.36
CA GLY A 93 17.09 14.00 -8.43
C GLY A 93 16.65 13.30 -9.73
N SER A 94 17.21 13.71 -10.87
CA SER A 94 16.93 13.09 -12.18
C SER A 94 17.31 11.61 -12.25
N CYS A 95 18.44 11.22 -11.65
CA CYS A 95 18.88 9.83 -11.60
C CYS A 95 17.93 8.97 -10.77
N CYS A 96 17.44 9.47 -9.63
CA CYS A 96 16.45 8.74 -8.86
C CYS A 96 15.08 8.67 -9.58
N VAL A 97 14.66 9.72 -10.29
CA VAL A 97 13.44 9.66 -11.12
C VAL A 97 13.56 8.55 -12.16
N GLN A 98 14.68 8.48 -12.87
CA GLN A 98 14.93 7.43 -13.87
C GLN A 98 14.94 6.04 -13.24
N TRP A 99 15.59 5.89 -12.08
CA TRP A 99 15.60 4.63 -11.35
C TRP A 99 14.19 4.13 -11.03
N ILE A 100 13.33 5.03 -10.51
CA ILE A 100 11.93 4.71 -10.20
C ILE A 100 11.15 4.35 -11.48
N ARG A 101 11.30 5.15 -12.55
CA ARG A 101 10.65 4.88 -13.85
C ARG A 101 11.04 3.54 -14.45
N ASN A 102 12.26 3.09 -14.19
CA ASN A 102 12.77 1.79 -14.64
C ASN A 102 12.43 0.63 -13.69
N GLY A 103 11.49 0.82 -12.75
CA GLY A 103 11.02 -0.22 -11.84
C GLY A 103 11.84 -0.38 -10.56
N GLY A 104 12.71 0.57 -10.24
CA GLY A 104 13.48 0.58 -9.00
C GLY A 104 12.60 0.83 -7.77
N THR A 105 12.65 -0.09 -6.79
CA THR A 105 11.83 -0.08 -5.56
C THR A 105 12.66 0.06 -4.27
N ASN A 106 13.97 0.27 -4.41
CA ASN A 106 14.92 0.36 -3.31
C ASN A 106 16.01 1.40 -3.59
N CYS A 107 16.89 1.65 -2.62
CA CYS A 107 18.01 2.57 -2.81
C CYS A 107 18.99 2.07 -3.89
N PRO A 108 19.39 2.90 -4.89
CA PRO A 108 20.36 2.49 -5.90
C PRO A 108 21.72 2.02 -5.35
N SER A 109 22.19 2.60 -4.23
CA SER A 109 23.49 2.26 -3.65
C SER A 109 23.45 1.05 -2.73
N CYS A 110 22.57 1.02 -1.73
CA CYS A 110 22.56 -0.06 -0.75
C CYS A 110 21.52 -1.15 -1.01
N ARG A 111 20.59 -0.94 -1.96
CA ARG A 111 19.44 -1.82 -2.23
C ARG A 111 18.55 -2.08 -1.01
N GLY A 112 18.75 -1.35 0.09
CA GLY A 112 17.96 -1.46 1.31
C GLY A 112 16.55 -0.90 1.11
N VAL A 113 15.65 -1.36 1.98
CA VAL A 113 14.26 -0.87 2.04
C VAL A 113 14.27 0.63 2.21
N SER A 114 13.67 1.33 1.26
CA SER A 114 13.63 2.79 1.21
C SER A 114 12.27 3.20 0.69
N ASN A 115 11.68 4.22 1.31
CA ASN A 115 10.27 4.60 1.07
C ASN A 115 10.13 5.98 0.43
N ILE A 116 11.02 6.91 0.77
CA ILE A 116 10.93 8.30 0.34
C ILE A 116 12.28 8.85 -0.08
N VAL A 117 12.25 9.70 -1.09
CA VAL A 117 13.37 10.47 -1.61
C VAL A 117 13.03 11.95 -1.48
N THR A 118 13.81 12.71 -0.75
CA THR A 118 13.55 14.13 -0.48
C THR A 118 14.70 15.02 -0.96
N PRO A 119 14.46 16.30 -1.27
CA PRO A 119 15.54 17.22 -1.64
C PRO A 119 16.58 17.37 -0.53
N PHE A 120 17.86 17.18 -0.85
CA PHE A 120 18.94 17.34 0.13
C PHE A 120 19.44 18.79 0.17
N ARG A 121 18.61 19.66 0.76
CA ARG A 121 18.83 21.12 0.75
C ARG A 121 20.18 21.56 1.31
N ALA A 122 20.70 20.87 2.32
CA ALA A 122 21.98 21.20 2.94
C ALA A 122 23.20 20.95 2.03
N LEU A 123 23.08 20.07 1.03
CA LEU A 123 24.17 19.75 0.11
C LEU A 123 24.31 20.78 -1.02
N GLN A 124 23.23 21.51 -1.34
CA GLN A 124 23.23 22.47 -2.43
C GLN A 124 24.24 23.63 -2.23
N PRO A 125 24.30 24.31 -1.07
CA PRO A 125 25.29 25.37 -0.84
C PRO A 125 26.75 24.87 -0.90
N ILE A 126 26.99 23.60 -0.54
CA ILE A 126 28.32 22.98 -0.60
C ILE A 126 28.74 22.81 -2.07
N LEU A 127 27.83 22.34 -2.92
CA LEU A 127 28.06 22.23 -4.36
C LEU A 127 28.27 23.61 -4.99
N ASP A 128 27.46 24.59 -4.62
CA ASP A 128 27.57 25.95 -5.14
C ASP A 128 28.95 26.56 -4.79
N THR A 129 29.42 26.34 -3.55
CA THR A 129 30.74 26.80 -3.11
C THR A 129 31.88 26.09 -3.86
N LEU A 130 31.77 24.77 -4.06
CA LEU A 130 32.75 24.00 -4.84
C LEU A 130 32.82 24.50 -6.29
N LEU A 131 31.67 24.76 -6.91
CA LEU A 131 31.60 25.23 -8.30
C LEU A 131 32.07 26.67 -8.47
N LEU A 132 31.97 27.51 -7.44
CA LEU A 132 32.62 28.83 -7.43
C LEU A 132 34.14 28.71 -7.45
N ALA A 133 34.70 27.76 -6.70
CA ALA A 133 36.15 27.52 -6.65
C ALA A 133 36.68 26.77 -7.89
N ALA A 134 35.89 25.86 -8.46
CA ALA A 134 36.25 25.05 -9.62
C ALA A 134 35.12 25.00 -10.67
N PRO A 135 34.92 26.08 -11.45
CA PRO A 135 33.83 26.16 -12.43
C PRO A 135 33.90 25.09 -13.53
N HIS A 136 35.11 24.60 -13.85
CA HIS A 136 35.34 23.56 -14.85
C HIS A 136 34.75 22.19 -14.47
N MET A 137 34.38 21.99 -13.20
CA MET A 137 33.70 20.78 -12.72
C MET A 137 32.16 20.84 -12.89
N SER A 138 31.62 21.97 -13.35
CA SER A 138 30.20 22.07 -13.66
C SER A 138 29.82 21.10 -14.77
N ARG A 139 28.66 20.46 -14.63
CA ARG A 139 28.02 19.74 -15.73
C ARG A 139 27.76 20.66 -16.91
N THR A 140 27.75 20.08 -18.11
CA THR A 140 27.44 20.84 -19.33
C THR A 140 26.00 21.36 -19.29
N GLU A 141 25.73 22.43 -20.03
CA GLU A 141 24.38 23.01 -20.12
C GLU A 141 23.34 21.99 -20.60
N ARG A 142 23.70 21.17 -21.59
CA ARG A 142 22.83 20.11 -22.11
C ARG A 142 22.47 19.07 -21.04
N GLU A 143 23.43 18.62 -20.24
CA GLU A 143 23.19 17.65 -19.17
C GLU A 143 22.30 18.23 -18.07
N ARG A 144 22.49 19.52 -17.73
CA ARG A 144 21.65 20.22 -16.75
C ARG A 144 20.22 20.35 -17.27
N ALA A 145 20.04 20.78 -18.52
CA ALA A 145 18.73 20.90 -19.14
C ALA A 145 17.97 19.55 -19.17
N GLN A 146 18.65 18.46 -19.55
CA GLN A 146 18.06 17.12 -19.53
C GLN A 146 17.70 16.66 -18.12
N ALA A 147 18.56 16.93 -17.13
CA ALA A 147 18.27 16.61 -15.73
C ALA A 147 17.06 17.40 -15.20
N ASP A 148 16.94 18.67 -15.60
CA ASP A 148 15.85 19.56 -15.20
C ASP A 148 14.50 19.16 -15.79
N GLU A 149 14.49 18.65 -17.02
CA GLU A 149 13.29 18.10 -17.67
C GLU A 149 12.73 16.89 -16.89
N LEU A 150 13.63 16.05 -16.37
CA LEU A 150 13.25 14.86 -15.60
C LEU A 150 12.88 15.18 -14.15
N TYR A 151 13.57 16.13 -13.53
CA TYR A 151 13.39 16.47 -12.13
C TYR A 151 13.42 17.99 -11.89
N LYS A 152 12.25 18.53 -11.56
CA LYS A 152 12.11 19.89 -11.06
C LYS A 152 12.59 19.94 -9.61
N GLY A 153 13.60 20.79 -9.35
CA GLY A 153 14.22 20.90 -8.04
C GLY A 153 13.21 21.24 -6.94
N GLY A 154 13.32 20.57 -5.79
CA GLY A 154 12.46 20.81 -4.62
C GLY A 154 11.32 19.82 -4.45
N SER A 155 11.04 18.96 -5.43
CA SER A 155 10.02 17.92 -5.33
C SER A 155 10.53 16.69 -4.57
N SER A 156 9.73 16.17 -3.63
CA SER A 156 9.93 14.83 -3.06
C SER A 156 9.34 13.75 -3.95
N MET A 157 9.86 12.53 -3.85
CA MET A 157 9.40 11.37 -4.63
C MET A 157 9.28 10.16 -3.72
N ARG A 158 8.34 9.26 -4.03
CA ARG A 158 8.21 7.98 -3.33
C ARG A 158 8.85 6.86 -4.14
N LEU A 159 9.57 5.98 -3.45
CA LEU A 159 10.00 4.72 -4.04
C LEU A 159 8.81 3.76 -3.97
N PRO A 160 8.40 3.14 -5.09
CA PRO A 160 7.33 2.15 -5.08
C PRO A 160 7.68 1.01 -4.13
N SER A 161 6.67 0.50 -3.41
CA SER A 161 6.86 -0.70 -2.61
C SER A 161 7.36 -1.83 -3.52
N PRO A 162 8.36 -2.62 -3.10
CA PRO A 162 8.73 -3.82 -3.82
C PRO A 162 7.46 -4.63 -4.09
N ARG A 163 7.18 -4.94 -5.36
CA ARG A 163 6.18 -5.96 -5.67
C ARG A 163 6.54 -7.15 -4.78
N SER A 164 5.57 -7.65 -4.01
CA SER A 164 5.79 -8.86 -3.21
C SER A 164 6.47 -9.84 -4.14
N ALA A 165 7.65 -10.35 -3.73
CA ALA A 165 8.30 -11.41 -4.48
C ALA A 165 7.20 -12.40 -4.85
N SER A 166 7.07 -12.73 -6.14
CA SER A 166 6.20 -13.85 -6.52
C SER A 166 6.54 -14.96 -5.53
N PRO A 167 5.54 -15.56 -4.86
CA PRO A 167 5.78 -16.69 -3.98
C PRO A 167 6.76 -17.58 -4.72
N GLU A 168 7.84 -18.01 -4.05
CA GLU A 168 8.75 -18.97 -4.69
C GLU A 168 7.84 -20.03 -5.30
N PRO A 169 8.00 -20.33 -6.62
CA PRO A 169 7.14 -21.31 -7.26
C PRO A 169 7.13 -22.51 -6.34
N ASN A 170 5.94 -22.96 -5.94
CA ASN A 170 5.81 -24.05 -5.00
C ASN A 170 6.24 -25.32 -5.76
N ILE A 171 7.56 -25.50 -5.89
CA ILE A 171 8.25 -26.60 -6.59
C ILE A 171 7.83 -27.96 -6.00
N ASN A 172 7.10 -27.93 -4.88
CA ASN A 172 6.70 -29.07 -4.10
C ASN A 172 5.20 -29.38 -4.19
N GLN A 173 4.37 -28.79 -5.07
CA GLN A 173 3.01 -29.32 -5.27
C GLN A 173 3.10 -30.71 -5.95
N SER A 174 3.10 -31.76 -5.14
CA SER A 174 2.85 -33.12 -5.64
C SER A 174 1.46 -33.10 -6.26
N THR A 175 1.36 -33.44 -7.54
CA THR A 175 0.07 -33.49 -8.25
C THR A 175 -0.75 -34.72 -7.88
N GLU A 176 -0.12 -35.72 -7.26
CA GLU A 176 -0.74 -37.01 -6.96
C GLU A 176 -1.28 -37.07 -5.52
N TYR A 177 -0.56 -36.49 -4.55
CA TYR A 177 -0.89 -36.60 -3.13
C TYR A 177 -0.92 -35.25 -2.43
N ALA A 178 -1.90 -35.04 -1.56
CA ALA A 178 -2.01 -33.86 -0.73
C ALA A 178 -0.86 -33.84 0.29
N ARG A 179 -0.25 -32.65 0.47
CA ARG A 179 0.74 -32.44 1.54
C ARG A 179 0.05 -32.11 2.87
N PRO A 180 0.63 -32.56 4.00
CA PRO A 180 0.12 -32.21 5.33
C PRO A 180 0.09 -30.70 5.55
N CYS A 181 -0.92 -30.23 6.27
CA CYS A 181 -0.91 -28.87 6.80
C CYS A 181 0.08 -28.74 7.98
N PRO A 182 0.46 -27.52 8.40
CA PRO A 182 1.37 -27.30 9.53
C PRO A 182 0.94 -27.93 10.87
N HIS A 183 -0.35 -28.30 11.03
CA HIS A 183 -0.89 -28.95 12.22
C HIS A 183 -0.97 -30.49 12.14
N CYS A 184 -0.63 -31.10 11.00
CA CYS A 184 -0.65 -32.56 10.85
C CYS A 184 0.57 -33.21 11.50
N SER A 185 1.68 -32.49 11.62
CA SER A 185 2.88 -33.03 12.28
C SER A 185 2.61 -33.24 13.78
N PRO A 186 2.95 -34.41 14.35
CA PRO A 186 2.81 -34.66 15.77
C PRO A 186 3.70 -33.73 16.62
N ASP A 187 4.83 -33.28 16.06
CA ASP A 187 5.80 -32.39 16.72
C ASP A 187 5.62 -30.91 16.31
N ASN A 188 4.40 -30.50 15.96
CA ASN A 188 4.15 -29.12 15.56
C ASN A 188 4.30 -28.13 16.74
N ALA A 189 4.74 -26.91 16.44
CA ALA A 189 4.98 -25.87 17.44
C ALA A 189 3.72 -25.09 17.87
N PHE A 190 2.54 -25.43 17.34
CA PHE A 190 1.32 -24.61 17.47
C PHE A 190 0.43 -25.01 18.65
N GLY A 191 0.77 -26.08 19.38
CA GLY A 191 -0.01 -26.54 20.54
C GLY A 191 -1.40 -27.06 20.20
N TRP A 192 -1.68 -27.28 18.91
CA TRP A 192 -2.92 -27.85 18.39
C TRP A 192 -2.58 -28.73 17.18
N SER A 193 -3.13 -29.94 17.16
CA SER A 193 -2.88 -30.93 16.12
C SER A 193 -4.18 -31.36 15.45
N CYS A 194 -4.11 -31.73 14.18
CA CYS A 194 -5.27 -32.20 13.43
C CYS A 194 -5.88 -33.44 14.08
N PRO A 195 -7.22 -33.52 14.24
CA PRO A 195 -7.89 -34.73 14.70
C PRO A 195 -7.66 -35.94 13.79
N ILE A 196 -7.57 -35.67 12.48
CA ILE A 196 -7.25 -36.64 11.43
C ILE A 196 -6.07 -36.05 10.64
N PRO A 197 -4.81 -36.32 11.02
CA PRO A 197 -3.65 -35.79 10.32
C PRO A 197 -3.50 -36.44 8.94
N VAL A 198 -3.02 -35.66 7.97
CA VAL A 198 -2.65 -36.14 6.63
C VAL A 198 -1.19 -36.62 6.69
N SER A 199 -0.91 -37.81 6.18
CA SER A 199 0.47 -38.34 6.12
C SER A 199 1.31 -37.59 5.08
N ASP A 200 2.59 -37.35 5.37
CA ASP A 200 3.50 -36.75 4.39
C ASP A 200 3.88 -37.80 3.33
N PRO A 201 3.54 -37.58 2.04
CA PRO A 201 3.87 -38.51 0.96
C PRO A 201 5.38 -38.75 0.80
N ASN A 202 6.24 -37.85 1.28
CA ASN A 202 7.68 -38.10 1.24
C ASN A 202 8.14 -39.14 2.27
N THR A 203 7.34 -39.38 3.31
CA THR A 203 7.69 -40.27 4.44
C THR A 203 6.84 -41.53 4.50
N ASP A 204 5.59 -41.45 4.07
CA ASP A 204 4.61 -42.54 4.11
C ASP A 204 3.66 -42.40 2.92
N VAL A 205 4.07 -42.95 1.77
CA VAL A 205 3.28 -42.92 0.53
C VAL A 205 2.03 -43.81 0.65
N GLU A 206 2.10 -44.92 1.39
CA GLU A 206 1.01 -45.90 1.47
C GLU A 206 -0.25 -45.33 2.13
N HIS A 207 -0.08 -44.39 3.07
CA HIS A 207 -1.18 -43.69 3.76
C HIS A 207 -1.34 -42.23 3.31
N ALA A 208 -0.62 -41.79 2.28
CA ALA A 208 -0.76 -40.45 1.74
C ALA A 208 -2.16 -40.25 1.13
N TRP A 209 -2.69 -39.03 1.23
CA TRP A 209 -4.03 -38.72 0.73
C TRP A 209 -3.99 -38.39 -0.78
N PRO A 210 -4.65 -39.16 -1.67
CA PRO A 210 -4.70 -38.85 -3.09
C PRO A 210 -5.48 -37.55 -3.36
N VAL A 211 -4.95 -36.67 -4.22
CA VAL A 211 -5.64 -35.40 -4.56
C VAL A 211 -6.96 -35.67 -5.30
N GLU A 212 -7.05 -36.78 -6.03
CA GLU A 212 -8.25 -37.22 -6.76
C GLU A 212 -9.44 -37.55 -5.84
N ASP A 213 -9.18 -37.92 -4.59
CA ASP A 213 -10.21 -38.17 -3.57
C ASP A 213 -10.78 -36.86 -2.98
N GLY A 214 -10.33 -35.71 -3.49
CA GLY A 214 -10.73 -34.40 -3.03
C GLY A 214 -9.99 -33.97 -1.77
N LEU A 215 -10.64 -33.12 -0.98
CA LEU A 215 -10.02 -32.54 0.23
C LEU A 215 -10.01 -33.54 1.40
N PRO A 216 -8.88 -33.68 2.11
CA PRO A 216 -8.83 -34.45 3.34
C PRO A 216 -9.88 -33.98 4.36
N PRO A 217 -10.55 -34.89 5.09
CA PRO A 217 -11.52 -34.53 6.11
C PRO A 217 -10.96 -33.52 7.13
N GLY A 218 -11.75 -32.50 7.44
CA GLY A 218 -11.35 -31.44 8.38
C GLY A 218 -10.34 -30.42 7.81
N HIS A 219 -10.01 -30.50 6.52
CA HIS A 219 -9.07 -29.60 5.86
C HIS A 219 -9.70 -28.82 4.71
N GLN A 220 -9.11 -27.67 4.44
CA GLN A 220 -9.41 -26.78 3.31
C GLN A 220 -8.12 -26.19 2.76
N HIS A 221 -8.16 -25.57 1.59
CA HIS A 221 -7.03 -24.79 1.09
C HIS A 221 -7.09 -23.34 1.60
N CYS A 222 -5.93 -22.78 1.92
CA CYS A 222 -5.81 -21.38 2.29
C CYS A 222 -6.02 -20.48 1.06
N GLY A 223 -6.91 -19.50 1.13
CA GLY A 223 -7.18 -18.58 0.02
C GLY A 223 -6.02 -17.66 -0.41
N ASN A 224 -4.92 -17.64 0.34
CA ASN A 224 -3.74 -16.83 -0.02
C ASN A 224 -2.51 -17.66 -0.38
N CYS A 225 -2.12 -18.64 0.44
CA CYS A 225 -0.94 -19.47 0.15
C CYS A 225 -1.28 -20.80 -0.53
N GLU A 226 -2.58 -21.11 -0.69
CA GLU A 226 -3.10 -22.33 -1.33
C GLU A 226 -2.71 -23.66 -0.67
N ASN A 227 -1.87 -23.62 0.37
CA ASN A 227 -1.54 -24.79 1.17
C ASN A 227 -2.77 -25.30 1.94
N LEU A 228 -2.76 -26.61 2.20
CA LEU A 228 -3.74 -27.26 3.05
C LEU A 228 -3.71 -26.64 4.46
N THR A 229 -4.89 -26.42 5.05
CA THR A 229 -5.06 -25.88 6.40
C THR A 229 -6.19 -26.60 7.11
N ALA A 230 -6.02 -26.81 8.41
CA ALA A 230 -7.06 -27.43 9.24
C ALA A 230 -8.17 -26.42 9.57
N VAL A 231 -9.42 -26.81 9.32
CA VAL A 231 -10.60 -25.94 9.47
C VAL A 231 -10.84 -25.56 10.94
N GLN A 232 -10.50 -26.45 11.88
CA GLN A 232 -10.72 -26.27 13.32
C GLN A 232 -9.50 -25.73 14.08
N ALA A 233 -8.38 -25.46 13.39
CA ALA A 233 -7.19 -24.94 14.06
C ALA A 233 -7.46 -23.53 14.62
N PRO A 234 -6.96 -23.19 15.83
CA PRO A 234 -7.13 -21.86 16.42
C PRO A 234 -6.57 -20.70 15.58
N SER A 235 -5.56 -20.96 14.74
CA SER A 235 -4.98 -19.99 13.81
C SER A 235 -5.82 -19.78 12.56
N THR A 236 -6.65 -20.76 12.19
CA THR A 236 -7.45 -20.71 10.97
C THR A 236 -8.59 -19.70 11.12
N THR A 237 -8.75 -18.88 10.10
CA THR A 237 -9.84 -17.92 10.00
C THR A 237 -10.64 -18.16 8.72
N LYS A 238 -11.93 -17.83 8.74
CA LYS A 238 -12.82 -17.94 7.57
C LYS A 238 -13.34 -16.55 7.20
N CYS A 239 -13.41 -16.26 5.91
CA CYS A 239 -14.10 -15.07 5.41
C CYS A 239 -15.61 -15.31 5.47
N ASP A 240 -16.38 -14.39 6.07
CA ASP A 240 -17.83 -14.55 6.17
C ASP A 240 -18.54 -14.23 4.84
N PHE A 241 -17.83 -13.73 3.82
CA PHE A 241 -18.38 -13.33 2.53
C PHE A 241 -18.17 -14.43 1.49
N CYS A 242 -16.93 -14.71 1.10
CA CYS A 242 -16.60 -15.77 0.14
C CYS A 242 -16.50 -17.18 0.77
N GLN A 243 -16.65 -17.33 2.09
CA GLN A 243 -16.51 -18.60 2.82
C GLN A 243 -15.14 -19.29 2.74
N VAL A 244 -14.14 -18.68 2.10
CA VAL A 244 -12.78 -19.24 1.98
C VAL A 244 -12.03 -19.19 3.32
N TYR A 245 -11.20 -20.20 3.57
CA TYR A 245 -10.39 -20.36 4.77
C TYR A 245 -8.97 -19.79 4.58
N PHE A 246 -8.36 -19.37 5.69
CA PHE A 246 -7.02 -18.78 5.73
C PHE A 246 -6.26 -19.31 6.95
N CYS A 247 -5.04 -19.83 6.73
CA CYS A 247 -4.33 -20.62 7.74
C CYS A 247 -3.79 -19.83 8.95
N GLY A 248 -3.62 -18.50 8.83
CA GLY A 248 -3.02 -17.67 9.88
C GLY A 248 -1.50 -17.81 10.03
N ILE A 249 -0.84 -18.64 9.23
CA ILE A 249 0.55 -19.10 9.48
C ILE A 249 1.53 -18.60 8.40
N GLU A 250 1.40 -19.10 7.17
CA GLU A 250 2.46 -18.98 6.14
C GLU A 250 2.85 -17.54 5.78
N VAL A 251 1.85 -16.71 5.50
CA VAL A 251 2.07 -15.33 5.07
C VAL A 251 1.44 -14.40 6.09
N GLN A 252 2.26 -13.87 6.99
CA GLN A 252 1.84 -12.96 8.05
C GLN A 252 1.05 -11.77 7.48
N GLY A 253 -0.13 -11.53 8.06
CA GLY A 253 -1.04 -10.45 7.63
C GLY A 253 -1.73 -10.66 6.28
N ARG A 254 -1.51 -11.77 5.57
CA ARG A 254 -2.22 -12.10 4.31
C ARG A 254 -3.00 -13.40 4.36
N CYS A 255 -2.48 -14.41 5.05
CA CYS A 255 -3.21 -15.64 5.33
C CYS A 255 -4.23 -15.43 6.47
N VAL A 256 -5.07 -14.40 6.41
CA VAL A 256 -6.05 -14.11 7.47
C VAL A 256 -7.31 -13.44 6.92
N ALA A 257 -8.47 -13.91 7.37
CA ALA A 257 -9.73 -13.17 7.33
C ALA A 257 -9.85 -12.36 8.63
N ALA A 258 -9.57 -11.06 8.52
CA ALA A 258 -9.54 -10.12 9.64
C ALA A 258 -10.94 -9.53 9.91
N PRO A 259 -11.19 -8.97 11.11
CA PRO A 259 -12.40 -8.20 11.38
C PRO A 259 -12.60 -7.08 10.35
N LEU A 260 -13.85 -6.87 9.91
CA LEU A 260 -14.27 -5.82 8.97
C LEU A 260 -13.65 -4.45 9.28
N SER A 261 -13.66 -4.04 10.55
CA SER A 261 -13.14 -2.74 10.98
C SER A 261 -11.62 -2.58 10.83
N THR A 262 -10.89 -3.69 10.72
CA THR A 262 -9.43 -3.73 10.71
C THR A 262 -8.84 -4.22 9.39
N GLN A 263 -9.64 -4.79 8.48
CA GLN A 263 -9.12 -5.29 7.21
C GLN A 263 -8.59 -4.15 6.32
N SER A 264 -7.67 -4.50 5.43
CA SER A 264 -7.21 -3.66 4.33
C SER A 264 -7.55 -4.32 2.99
N PRO A 265 -8.13 -3.58 2.03
CA PRO A 265 -8.32 -4.04 0.67
C PRO A 265 -7.02 -4.60 0.05
N HIS A 266 -7.16 -5.60 -0.81
CA HIS A 266 -6.07 -6.13 -1.63
C HIS A 266 -5.69 -5.12 -2.71
N GLY A 267 -4.39 -4.89 -2.91
CA GLY A 267 -3.89 -4.05 -3.99
C GLY A 267 -4.29 -2.57 -3.93
N MET A 268 -4.79 -2.07 -2.79
CA MET A 268 -5.23 -0.68 -2.60
C MET A 268 -4.75 -0.16 -1.25
N SER A 269 -3.43 -0.05 -1.08
CA SER A 269 -2.79 0.33 0.19
C SER A 269 -2.71 1.85 0.33
N ASP A 270 -2.53 2.57 -0.77
CA ASP A 270 -2.44 4.02 -0.82
C ASP A 270 -3.10 4.59 -2.10
N VAL A 271 -3.09 5.92 -2.25
CA VAL A 271 -3.69 6.60 -3.40
C VAL A 271 -2.96 6.26 -4.71
N GLY A 272 -1.67 5.93 -4.66
CA GLY A 272 -0.89 5.49 -5.82
C GLY A 272 -1.40 4.18 -6.41
N ASP A 273 -1.82 3.26 -5.55
CA ASP A 273 -2.47 2.02 -5.97
C ASP A 273 -3.83 2.29 -6.64
N LEU A 274 -4.63 3.25 -6.13
CA LEU A 274 -5.91 3.62 -6.74
C LEU A 274 -5.73 4.24 -8.12
N ILE A 275 -4.71 5.09 -8.31
CA ILE A 275 -4.37 5.69 -9.61
C ILE A 275 -4.09 4.61 -10.67
N GLN A 276 -3.53 3.47 -10.28
CA GLN A 276 -3.15 2.39 -11.21
C GLN A 276 -4.26 1.36 -11.44
N SER A 277 -5.35 1.42 -10.70
CA SER A 277 -6.44 0.43 -10.78
C SER A 277 -7.46 0.83 -11.84
N ALA A 278 -7.57 0.04 -12.91
CA ALA A 278 -8.62 0.22 -13.91
C ALA A 278 -10.03 0.09 -13.30
N ASP A 279 -10.20 -0.81 -12.33
CA ASP A 279 -11.47 -1.03 -11.64
C ASP A 279 -11.97 0.24 -10.94
N VAL A 280 -11.07 1.08 -10.42
CA VAL A 280 -11.43 2.38 -9.84
C VAL A 280 -12.08 3.26 -10.90
N TYR A 281 -11.56 3.32 -12.14
CA TYR A 281 -12.16 4.10 -13.21
C TYR A 281 -13.51 3.53 -13.68
N ASP A 282 -13.63 2.20 -13.70
CA ASP A 282 -14.88 1.52 -14.04
C ASP A 282 -15.98 1.80 -13.01
N CYS A 283 -15.62 2.00 -11.74
CA CYS A 283 -16.56 2.45 -10.70
C CYS A 283 -17.23 3.80 -11.04
N PHE A 284 -16.64 4.59 -11.93
CA PHE A 284 -17.17 5.88 -12.37
C PHE A 284 -17.64 5.85 -13.83
N ASP A 285 -17.97 4.67 -14.36
CA ASP A 285 -18.45 4.48 -15.74
C ASP A 285 -17.49 5.09 -16.80
N GLY A 286 -16.20 5.15 -16.46
CA GLY A 286 -15.14 5.75 -17.29
C GLY A 286 -15.03 7.28 -17.22
N ASN A 287 -15.68 7.94 -16.27
CA ASN A 287 -15.55 9.38 -16.05
C ASN A 287 -14.21 9.72 -15.37
N THR A 288 -13.16 9.86 -16.17
CA THR A 288 -11.79 10.10 -15.69
C THR A 288 -11.64 11.43 -14.95
N VAL A 289 -12.42 12.45 -15.34
CA VAL A 289 -12.38 13.78 -14.71
C VAL A 289 -12.81 13.70 -13.25
N GLU A 290 -13.90 12.99 -12.96
CA GLU A 290 -14.36 12.80 -11.57
C GLU A 290 -13.37 11.95 -10.75
N VAL A 291 -12.78 10.94 -11.37
CA VAL A 291 -11.76 10.10 -10.72
C VAL A 291 -10.55 10.95 -10.35
N GLU A 292 -10.06 11.81 -11.24
CA GLU A 292 -8.94 12.70 -10.99
C GLU A 292 -9.23 13.67 -9.84
N ILE A 293 -10.40 14.33 -9.84
CA ILE A 293 -10.82 15.21 -8.75
C ILE A 293 -10.88 14.47 -7.41
N MET A 294 -11.44 13.25 -7.40
CA MET A 294 -11.47 12.41 -6.20
C MET A 294 -10.04 12.12 -5.72
N LEU A 295 -9.14 11.67 -6.60
CA LEU A 295 -7.77 11.30 -6.23
C LEU A 295 -6.95 12.49 -5.72
N ASP A 296 -7.15 13.67 -6.29
CA ASP A 296 -6.54 14.92 -5.81
C ASP A 296 -7.05 15.28 -4.42
N TYR A 297 -8.36 15.19 -4.19
CA TYR A 297 -8.95 15.39 -2.86
C TYR A 297 -8.39 14.40 -1.82
N LEU A 298 -8.32 13.10 -2.16
CA LEU A 298 -7.76 12.08 -1.27
C LEU A 298 -6.30 12.40 -0.90
N THR A 299 -5.52 12.86 -1.87
CA THR A 299 -4.12 13.25 -1.68
C THR A 299 -4.01 14.49 -0.78
N ALA A 300 -4.82 15.52 -1.04
CA ALA A 300 -4.81 16.76 -0.27
C ALA A 300 -5.24 16.56 1.18
N GLN A 301 -6.25 15.72 1.42
CA GLN A 301 -6.79 15.44 2.76
C GLN A 301 -6.06 14.30 3.48
N GLY A 302 -5.12 13.61 2.82
CA GLY A 302 -4.43 12.46 3.39
C GLY A 302 -5.36 11.26 3.68
N ILE A 303 -6.45 11.14 2.93
CA ILE A 303 -7.41 10.06 3.07
C ILE A 303 -6.86 8.80 2.41
N THR A 304 -6.90 7.68 3.14
CA THR A 304 -6.36 6.39 2.67
C THR A 304 -7.47 5.48 2.14
N PRO A 305 -7.20 4.56 1.21
CA PRO A 305 -8.22 3.60 0.74
C PRO A 305 -8.81 2.77 1.88
N ARG A 306 -8.00 2.42 2.89
CA ARG A 306 -8.47 1.73 4.10
C ARG A 306 -9.48 2.57 4.90
N HIS A 307 -9.30 3.89 4.94
CA HIS A 307 -10.26 4.78 5.58
C HIS A 307 -11.59 4.79 4.82
N ILE A 308 -11.55 4.97 3.50
CA ILE A 308 -12.72 4.93 2.62
C ILE A 308 -13.49 3.61 2.78
N TYR A 309 -12.78 2.48 2.73
CA TYR A 309 -13.34 1.16 2.96
C TYR A 309 -14.08 1.07 4.31
N ARG A 310 -13.49 1.58 5.39
CA ARG A 310 -14.12 1.57 6.72
C ARG A 310 -15.38 2.43 6.78
N GLU A 311 -15.40 3.58 6.11
CA GLU A 311 -16.59 4.42 6.01
C GLU A 311 -17.70 3.75 5.19
N ILE A 312 -17.34 3.06 4.09
CA ILE A 312 -18.28 2.26 3.31
C ILE A 312 -18.87 1.13 4.15
N VAL A 313 -18.03 0.37 4.86
CA VAL A 313 -18.47 -0.70 5.77
C VAL A 313 -19.43 -0.16 6.84
N THR A 314 -19.07 0.96 7.47
CA THR A 314 -19.90 1.59 8.50
C THR A 314 -21.24 2.04 7.94
N HIS A 315 -21.23 2.62 6.73
CA HIS A 315 -22.44 3.02 6.04
C HIS A 315 -23.32 1.82 5.70
N LEU A 316 -22.78 0.76 5.11
CA LEU A 316 -23.52 -0.46 4.78
C LEU A 316 -24.13 -1.10 6.02
N GLN A 317 -23.38 -1.19 7.12
CA GLN A 317 -23.90 -1.71 8.41
C GLN A 317 -25.05 -0.88 8.99
N SER A 318 -25.14 0.41 8.65
CA SER A 318 -26.25 1.28 9.08
C SER A 318 -27.51 1.14 8.21
N GLN A 319 -27.40 0.53 7.02
CA GLN A 319 -28.53 0.34 6.12
C GLN A 319 -29.36 -0.89 6.52
N PRO A 320 -30.70 -0.88 6.32
CA PRO A 320 -31.56 -2.03 6.64
C PRO A 320 -31.16 -3.33 5.94
N GLY A 321 -30.58 -3.23 4.74
CA GLY A 321 -30.12 -4.38 3.94
C GLY A 321 -28.69 -4.85 4.24
N GLY A 322 -27.92 -4.10 5.04
CA GLY A 322 -26.54 -4.47 5.36
C GLY A 322 -25.69 -4.72 4.10
N PHE A 323 -25.04 -5.89 4.08
CA PHE A 323 -24.25 -6.38 2.94
C PHE A 323 -25.06 -7.19 1.93
N ARG A 324 -26.36 -7.41 2.15
CA ARG A 324 -27.17 -8.29 1.31
C ARG A 324 -27.18 -7.92 -0.17
N PRO A 325 -27.29 -6.63 -0.56
CA PRO A 325 -27.22 -6.26 -1.98
C PRO A 325 -25.92 -6.70 -2.66
N LEU A 326 -24.79 -6.73 -1.94
CA LEU A 326 -23.50 -7.16 -2.47
C LEU A 326 -23.44 -8.68 -2.63
N ILE A 327 -24.07 -9.41 -1.71
CA ILE A 327 -24.17 -10.88 -1.75
C ILE A 327 -25.09 -11.32 -2.89
N ASP A 328 -26.25 -10.67 -3.04
CA ASP A 328 -27.23 -10.97 -4.10
C ASP A 328 -26.69 -10.65 -5.50
N LEU A 329 -25.69 -9.76 -5.60
CA LEU A 329 -24.92 -9.47 -6.82
C LEU A 329 -23.78 -10.46 -7.07
N GLU A 330 -23.62 -11.48 -6.21
CA GLU A 330 -22.57 -12.51 -6.32
C GLU A 330 -21.13 -11.95 -6.36
N LEU A 331 -20.89 -10.77 -5.77
CA LEU A 331 -19.58 -10.08 -5.83
C LEU A 331 -18.43 -10.83 -5.15
N PHE A 332 -18.74 -11.86 -4.36
CA PHE A 332 -17.74 -12.58 -3.57
C PHE A 332 -17.50 -14.02 -4.06
N VAL A 333 -18.09 -14.38 -5.20
CA VAL A 333 -17.96 -15.70 -5.81
C VAL A 333 -16.67 -15.77 -6.63
N ASP A 334 -15.95 -16.89 -6.53
CA ASP A 334 -14.72 -17.16 -7.28
C ASP A 334 -13.59 -16.13 -7.11
N ASN A 335 -13.61 -15.32 -6.04
CA ASN A 335 -12.51 -14.40 -5.72
C ASN A 335 -11.18 -15.12 -5.44
N HIS A 336 -11.20 -16.43 -5.19
CA HIS A 336 -10.02 -17.24 -4.91
C HIS A 336 -10.01 -18.51 -5.75
N ASN A 337 -8.81 -19.00 -6.09
CA ASN A 337 -8.62 -20.25 -6.83
C ASN A 337 -8.83 -21.53 -5.98
N VAL A 338 -9.50 -21.41 -4.84
CA VAL A 338 -9.72 -22.51 -3.89
C VAL A 338 -11.19 -22.65 -3.57
N SER A 339 -11.61 -23.88 -3.25
CA SER A 339 -13.00 -24.15 -2.92
C SER A 339 -13.44 -23.38 -1.66
N PRO A 340 -14.61 -22.72 -1.70
CA PRO A 340 -15.18 -22.08 -0.53
C PRO A 340 -15.68 -23.11 0.49
N GLY A 341 -15.80 -22.69 1.74
CA GLY A 341 -16.53 -23.43 2.77
C GLY A 341 -18.04 -23.37 2.59
N VAL A 342 -18.75 -24.08 3.46
CA VAL A 342 -20.21 -23.97 3.57
C VAL A 342 -20.56 -22.63 4.23
N ASP A 343 -21.48 -21.87 3.63
CA ASP A 343 -22.16 -20.75 4.29
C ASP A 343 -23.30 -21.31 5.15
N PRO A 344 -23.20 -21.30 6.49
CA PRO A 344 -24.21 -21.93 7.33
C PRO A 344 -25.52 -21.16 7.38
N ASP A 345 -25.49 -19.83 7.17
CA ASP A 345 -26.67 -18.98 7.12
C ASP A 345 -26.36 -17.67 6.38
N PRO A 346 -26.95 -17.45 5.18
CA PRO A 346 -26.79 -16.21 4.43
C PRO A 346 -27.14 -14.93 5.19
N ASN A 347 -28.00 -15.03 6.22
CA ASN A 347 -28.47 -13.91 7.04
C ASN A 347 -27.61 -13.69 8.30
N ALA A 348 -26.62 -14.54 8.54
CA ALA A 348 -25.77 -14.40 9.72
C ALA A 348 -24.99 -13.08 9.70
N PRO A 349 -24.69 -12.50 10.88
CA PRO A 349 -23.84 -11.32 10.97
C PRO A 349 -22.47 -11.58 10.34
N ARG A 350 -22.12 -10.76 9.33
CA ARG A 350 -20.79 -10.79 8.69
C ARG A 350 -19.83 -9.94 9.50
N ASN A 351 -18.74 -10.53 9.98
CA ASN A 351 -17.80 -9.89 10.90
C ASN A 351 -16.35 -9.96 10.43
N ARG A 352 -15.97 -11.04 9.74
CA ARG A 352 -14.64 -11.30 9.21
C ARG A 352 -14.65 -11.31 7.69
N ILE A 353 -13.60 -10.77 7.10
CA ILE A 353 -13.50 -10.60 5.65
C ILE A 353 -12.05 -10.80 5.20
N CYS A 354 -11.86 -11.38 4.03
CA CYS A 354 -10.55 -11.46 3.40
C CYS A 354 -10.20 -10.16 2.67
N ARG A 355 -8.96 -10.04 2.19
CA ARG A 355 -8.51 -8.82 1.50
C ARG A 355 -9.18 -8.62 0.14
N LEU A 356 -9.47 -9.70 -0.59
CA LEU A 356 -10.12 -9.61 -1.91
C LEU A 356 -11.58 -9.17 -1.78
N CYS A 357 -12.37 -9.81 -0.90
CA CYS A 357 -13.73 -9.33 -0.62
C CYS A 357 -13.76 -7.90 -0.06
N ALA A 358 -12.74 -7.47 0.69
CA ALA A 358 -12.64 -6.08 1.12
C ALA A 358 -12.41 -5.12 -0.04
N SER A 359 -11.68 -5.52 -1.09
CA SER A 359 -11.55 -4.75 -2.33
C SER A 359 -12.88 -4.65 -3.06
N GLU A 360 -13.66 -5.73 -3.14
CA GLU A 360 -15.00 -5.71 -3.75
C GLU A 360 -15.93 -4.71 -3.06
N ILE A 361 -15.95 -4.71 -1.72
CA ILE A 361 -16.73 -3.72 -0.95
C ILE A 361 -16.26 -2.30 -1.23
N LEU A 362 -14.94 -2.08 -1.27
CA LEU A 362 -14.38 -0.76 -1.56
C LEU A 362 -14.80 -0.30 -2.95
N LEU A 363 -14.56 -1.09 -3.99
CA LEU A 363 -14.89 -0.76 -5.38
C LEU A 363 -16.39 -0.51 -5.54
N TRP A 364 -17.22 -1.43 -5.05
CA TRP A 364 -18.68 -1.30 -5.15
C TRP A 364 -19.20 0.00 -4.51
N GLY A 365 -18.66 0.38 -3.35
CA GLY A 365 -19.11 1.54 -2.59
C GLY A 365 -18.36 2.85 -2.88
N LEU A 366 -17.29 2.83 -3.67
CA LEU A 366 -16.37 3.96 -3.84
C LEU A 366 -17.08 5.19 -4.41
N ARG A 367 -17.89 5.00 -5.45
CA ARG A 367 -18.66 6.06 -6.08
C ARG A 367 -19.68 6.67 -5.13
N ASP A 368 -20.48 5.85 -4.47
CA ASP A 368 -21.54 6.32 -3.57
C ASP A 368 -20.94 6.95 -2.30
N TRP A 369 -19.75 6.52 -1.89
CA TRP A 369 -18.93 7.21 -0.89
C TRP A 369 -18.51 8.58 -1.38
N TRP A 370 -17.94 8.68 -2.59
CA TRP A 370 -17.48 9.95 -3.15
C TRP A 370 -18.62 10.98 -3.24
N VAL A 371 -19.79 10.57 -3.73
CA VAL A 371 -20.98 11.45 -3.80
C VAL A 371 -21.32 12.05 -2.43
N ARG A 372 -21.33 11.23 -1.38
CA ARG A 372 -21.59 11.69 0.01
C ARG A 372 -20.46 12.57 0.54
N GLU A 373 -19.23 12.26 0.20
CA GLU A 373 -18.06 13.04 0.62
C GLU A 373 -18.09 14.46 0.05
N ARG A 374 -18.43 14.61 -1.23
CA ARG A 374 -18.58 15.93 -1.87
C ARG A 374 -19.64 16.80 -1.19
N GLN A 375 -20.74 16.20 -0.72
CA GLN A 375 -21.81 16.91 -0.02
C GLN A 375 -21.37 17.51 1.32
N LYS A 376 -20.22 17.09 1.88
CA LYS A 376 -19.67 17.70 3.10
C LYS A 376 -19.09 19.11 2.85
N GLY A 377 -18.83 19.49 1.60
CA GLY A 377 -18.45 20.85 1.21
C GLY A 377 -16.98 21.23 1.46
N PHE A 378 -16.07 20.26 1.52
CA PHE A 378 -14.63 20.48 1.72
C PHE A 378 -13.82 20.59 0.41
N LEU A 379 -14.50 20.75 -0.73
CA LEU A 379 -13.88 20.82 -2.06
C LEU A 379 -13.69 22.26 -2.51
N GLU A 380 -12.81 22.46 -3.49
CA GLU A 380 -12.60 23.78 -4.11
C GLU A 380 -13.90 24.32 -4.72
N GLU A 381 -14.05 25.65 -4.70
CA GLU A 381 -15.30 26.35 -5.07
C GLU A 381 -15.71 26.09 -6.53
N ASP A 382 -14.73 25.90 -7.41
CA ASP A 382 -14.92 25.55 -8.82
C ASP A 382 -15.41 24.11 -9.02
N VAL A 383 -14.96 23.15 -8.20
CA VAL A 383 -15.47 21.77 -8.19
C VAL A 383 -16.90 21.74 -7.66
N MET A 384 -17.19 22.46 -6.58
CA MET A 384 -18.54 22.56 -6.00
C MET A 384 -19.52 23.32 -6.90
N ALA A 385 -19.02 24.21 -7.77
CA ALA A 385 -19.83 24.97 -8.72
C ALA A 385 -20.22 24.18 -9.99
N ARG A 386 -19.68 22.96 -10.19
CA ARG A 386 -20.06 22.10 -11.32
C ARG A 386 -21.50 21.65 -11.14
N LYS A 387 -22.32 21.89 -12.16
CA LYS A 387 -23.76 21.57 -12.12
C LYS A 387 -23.98 20.07 -12.31
N ASP A 388 -24.94 19.52 -11.57
CA ASP A 388 -25.38 18.15 -11.76
C ASP A 388 -25.91 17.93 -13.18
N CYS A 389 -25.52 16.81 -13.78
CA CYS A 389 -26.06 16.41 -15.07
C CYS A 389 -27.50 15.94 -14.89
N ALA A 390 -28.44 16.50 -15.65
CA ALA A 390 -29.85 16.08 -15.62
C ALA A 390 -30.06 14.60 -16.02
N GLU A 391 -29.16 14.02 -16.81
CA GLU A 391 -29.18 12.61 -17.21
C GLU A 391 -28.37 11.70 -16.24
N GLY A 392 -27.68 12.29 -15.26
CA GLY A 392 -26.93 11.60 -14.23
C GLY A 392 -26.04 10.47 -14.77
N GLN A 393 -26.15 9.29 -14.15
CA GLN A 393 -25.36 8.11 -14.49
C GLN A 393 -25.56 7.61 -15.93
N ALA A 394 -26.74 7.82 -16.52
CA ALA A 394 -27.06 7.32 -17.85
C ALA A 394 -26.53 8.23 -18.97
N CYS A 395 -25.85 9.34 -18.65
CA CYS A 395 -25.40 10.30 -19.64
C CYS A 395 -24.29 9.67 -20.52
N PRO A 396 -24.51 9.49 -21.84
CA PRO A 396 -23.50 8.92 -22.72
C PRO A 396 -22.32 9.88 -22.96
N ARG A 397 -22.48 11.16 -22.62
CA ARG A 397 -21.48 12.24 -22.81
C ARG A 397 -20.57 12.46 -21.59
N GLN A 398 -20.75 11.71 -20.51
CA GLN A 398 -19.89 11.82 -19.32
C GLN A 398 -18.43 11.45 -19.58
N LYS A 399 -18.16 10.76 -20.69
CA LYS A 399 -16.80 10.39 -21.16
C LYS A 399 -16.11 11.50 -21.96
N ASP A 400 -16.88 12.48 -22.44
CA ASP A 400 -16.43 13.44 -23.46
C ASP A 400 -16.34 14.90 -22.96
N LEU A 401 -16.84 15.22 -21.75
CA LEU A 401 -17.01 16.62 -21.31
C LEU A 401 -16.76 16.86 -19.81
N ASP A 402 -16.07 17.97 -19.53
CA ASP A 402 -15.64 18.50 -18.21
C ASP A 402 -16.77 18.89 -17.23
N ASN A 403 -18.05 18.53 -17.43
CA ASN A 403 -19.18 19.04 -16.63
C ASN A 403 -20.27 18.00 -16.27
N HIS A 404 -19.93 16.73 -16.14
CA HIS A 404 -20.90 15.68 -15.79
C HIS A 404 -20.61 15.10 -14.39
N MET A 405 -21.46 15.47 -13.42
CA MET A 405 -21.40 14.93 -12.04
C MET A 405 -22.17 13.62 -11.87
N ILE A 406 -21.64 12.79 -10.98
CA ILE A 406 -22.19 11.49 -10.56
C ILE A 406 -23.48 11.68 -9.73
N ALA A 407 -24.51 10.91 -10.03
CA ALA A 407 -25.74 10.78 -9.22
C ALA A 407 -25.76 9.44 -8.44
N PRO A 408 -26.50 9.34 -7.31
CA PRO A 408 -26.63 8.10 -6.54
C PRO A 408 -27.30 6.98 -7.34
N ARG A 409 -27.05 5.72 -6.98
CA ARG A 409 -27.75 4.57 -7.58
C ARG A 409 -29.28 4.70 -7.37
N PRO A 410 -30.12 4.29 -8.34
CA PRO A 410 -31.58 4.42 -8.26
C PRO A 410 -32.26 3.73 -7.06
N THR A 411 -31.57 2.84 -6.36
CA THR A 411 -32.12 2.10 -5.21
C THR A 411 -32.31 2.95 -3.95
N ASP A 412 -31.70 4.13 -3.87
CA ASP A 412 -31.77 5.00 -2.69
C ASP A 412 -32.77 6.17 -2.83
N ALA A 413 -33.41 6.33 -3.99
CA ALA A 413 -34.29 7.46 -4.29
C ALA A 413 -35.74 7.31 -3.79
N ALA A 414 -36.10 6.19 -3.17
CA ALA A 414 -37.49 5.92 -2.76
C ALA A 414 -37.97 6.66 -1.50
N ASN A 415 -37.21 7.64 -0.97
CA ASN A 415 -37.57 8.28 0.29
C ASN A 415 -37.30 9.78 0.39
N VAL A 416 -37.53 10.53 -0.70
CA VAL A 416 -37.67 11.99 -0.63
C VAL A 416 -39.05 12.36 -1.13
N SER A 417 -39.94 12.69 -0.19
CA SER A 417 -41.32 13.09 -0.45
C SER A 417 -41.37 14.34 -1.32
N GLU A 418 -41.92 14.21 -2.54
CA GLU A 418 -42.35 15.35 -3.34
C GLU A 418 -43.62 15.97 -2.73
N ALA A 419 -43.55 17.25 -2.40
CA ALA A 419 -44.71 18.07 -2.09
C ALA A 419 -45.56 18.28 -3.36
N PRO A 420 -46.90 18.31 -3.27
CA PRO A 420 -47.74 18.36 -4.44
C PRO A 420 -47.78 19.77 -5.07
N PRO A 421 -47.81 19.89 -6.40
CA PRO A 421 -47.91 21.19 -7.05
C PRO A 421 -49.35 21.73 -6.97
N THR A 422 -49.43 23.02 -6.66
CA THR A 422 -50.62 23.86 -6.75
C THR A 422 -50.98 24.10 -8.21
N ASN A 423 -52.19 23.70 -8.64
CA ASN A 423 -52.76 24.15 -9.90
C ASN A 423 -54.07 24.89 -9.64
N GLU A 424 -54.10 26.15 -10.06
CA GLU A 424 -55.28 26.99 -10.17
C GLU A 424 -56.10 26.61 -11.42
N THR A 425 -57.42 26.53 -11.20
CA THR A 425 -58.54 26.83 -12.11
C THR A 425 -58.63 26.13 -13.47
N ASP A 426 -59.66 25.29 -13.67
CA ASP A 426 -60.94 25.80 -14.21
C ASP A 426 -62.09 24.77 -14.13
N GLU A 427 -63.29 25.32 -14.17
CA GLU A 427 -64.61 24.81 -13.82
C GLU A 427 -65.11 23.54 -14.55
N ALA A 428 -65.88 22.70 -13.83
CA ALA A 428 -67.29 22.39 -14.18
C ALA A 428 -67.93 21.36 -13.22
N SER A 429 -68.97 21.83 -12.52
CA SER A 429 -70.20 21.15 -12.04
C SER A 429 -70.25 19.62 -11.91
N ALA A 430 -70.51 19.12 -10.69
CA ALA A 430 -71.83 18.57 -10.28
C ALA A 430 -71.77 17.91 -8.88
N GLN A 431 -72.85 18.09 -8.11
CA GLN A 431 -73.10 17.60 -6.75
C GLN A 431 -73.25 16.06 -6.62
N PRO A 432 -73.23 15.51 -5.37
CA PRO A 432 -72.98 14.10 -5.07
C PRO A 432 -74.27 13.25 -4.90
N PRO A 433 -74.14 11.93 -4.66
CA PRO A 433 -74.59 11.47 -3.34
C PRO A 433 -73.79 10.31 -2.69
N ALA A 434 -73.67 10.44 -1.37
CA ALA A 434 -73.86 9.47 -0.28
C ALA A 434 -73.47 7.97 -0.38
N ASN A 435 -72.65 7.57 0.62
CA ASN A 435 -72.70 6.39 1.49
C ASN A 435 -72.90 4.98 0.88
N ILE A 436 -72.06 4.03 1.33
CA ILE A 436 -72.45 2.92 2.23
C ILE A 436 -71.19 2.22 2.76
N LEU A 437 -71.11 2.09 4.08
CA LEU A 437 -70.22 1.21 4.84
C LEU A 437 -70.73 -0.24 4.83
N THR A 438 -69.83 -1.22 4.80
CA THR A 438 -69.94 -2.44 5.62
C THR A 438 -68.55 -3.04 5.94
N PRO A 439 -68.31 -3.52 7.18
CA PRO A 439 -67.06 -4.16 7.61
C PRO A 439 -67.14 -5.71 7.59
N LEU A 440 -65.98 -6.37 7.44
CA LEU A 440 -65.80 -7.83 7.52
C LEU A 440 -65.46 -8.30 8.96
N PRO A 441 -65.90 -9.49 9.40
CA PRO A 441 -65.65 -10.04 10.74
C PRO A 441 -64.42 -10.99 10.82
N PRO A 442 -63.95 -11.36 12.04
CA PRO A 442 -62.70 -12.09 12.25
C PRO A 442 -62.89 -13.62 12.28
N ILE A 443 -61.83 -14.37 11.95
CA ILE A 443 -61.82 -15.84 11.98
C ILE A 443 -61.04 -16.32 13.21
N SER A 444 -61.72 -17.11 14.06
CA SER A 444 -61.16 -17.95 15.13
C SER A 444 -60.83 -19.35 14.60
N GLY A 445 -59.83 -20.00 15.20
CA GLY A 445 -59.09 -21.13 14.64
C GLY A 445 -59.64 -22.55 14.85
N LEU A 446 -58.80 -23.54 14.52
CA LEU A 446 -58.87 -24.92 15.01
C LEU A 446 -57.58 -25.70 14.69
N LEU A 447 -57.05 -26.37 15.72
CA LEU A 447 -56.07 -27.46 15.71
C LEU A 447 -56.70 -28.76 15.17
N GLN A 448 -55.94 -29.60 14.45
CA GLN A 448 -55.68 -31.04 14.72
C GLN A 448 -55.35 -31.89 13.47
N HIS A 449 -54.35 -32.77 13.65
CA HIS A 449 -54.08 -34.06 12.98
C HIS A 449 -53.68 -34.10 11.49
N LEU A 450 -52.37 -34.22 11.21
CA LEU A 450 -51.62 -35.47 10.93
C LEU A 450 -50.16 -35.15 10.62
#